data_AF-A0AAP0Z6Z4-F1
#
_entry.id   AF-A0AAP0Z6Z4-F1
#
_cell.length_a   1.000
_cell.length_b   1.000
_cell.length_c   1.000
_cell.angle_alpha   90.00
_cell.angle_beta   90.00
_cell.angle_gamma   90.00
#
_symmetry.space_group_name_H-M   'P 1'
#
loop_
_entity.id
_entity.type
_entity.pdbx_description
1 polymer ?
#
loop_
_entity_poly.entity_id
_entity_poly.type
_entity_poly.pdbx_seq_one_letter_code
_entity_poly.pdbx_strand_id
1 'polypeptide(L)'
;MDPKIVKKEADTDMTQQSVKANLQQEMLDRCEKELDALKTVSPENYRSRMTAFSELMAAANQYATIRNEMDERTTSTVDALYQYRTSRICAGISWILLKALSENGEGHR
;
A
#
# COMPACT_ATOMS: atom_id res chain seq x y z
N MET A 1 -12.94 35.53 -9.99
CA MET A 1 -12.06 34.68 -9.16
C MET A 1 -10.73 35.40 -8.99
N ASP A 2 -10.34 35.73 -7.77
CA ASP A 2 -9.09 36.45 -7.52
C ASP A 2 -7.88 35.56 -7.85
N PRO A 3 -6.90 36.06 -8.63
CA PRO A 3 -5.72 35.29 -9.02
C PRO A 3 -4.82 34.90 -7.84
N LYS A 4 -5.03 35.50 -6.65
CA LYS A 4 -4.36 35.11 -5.40
C LYS A 4 -5.00 33.89 -4.73
N ILE A 5 -6.28 33.61 -4.95
CA ILE A 5 -7.00 32.47 -4.39
C ILE A 5 -6.62 31.19 -5.16
N VAL A 6 -6.60 31.27 -6.50
CA VAL A 6 -6.22 30.15 -7.39
C VAL A 6 -4.79 29.63 -7.12
N LYS A 7 -3.85 30.54 -6.84
CA LYS A 7 -2.47 30.16 -6.50
C LYS A 7 -2.35 29.48 -5.13
N LYS A 8 -3.23 29.82 -4.17
CA LYS A 8 -3.21 29.26 -2.82
C LYS A 8 -3.83 27.87 -2.76
N GLU A 9 -4.83 27.60 -3.60
CA GLU A 9 -5.48 26.29 -3.73
C GLU A 9 -4.56 25.26 -4.41
N ALA A 10 -3.87 25.65 -5.50
CA ALA A 10 -2.91 24.77 -6.18
C ALA A 10 -1.70 24.37 -5.31
N ASP A 11 -1.20 25.29 -4.49
CA ASP A 11 -0.07 25.04 -3.57
C ASP A 11 -0.47 24.10 -2.41
N THR A 12 -1.74 24.17 -1.99
CA THR A 12 -2.32 23.28 -0.97
C THR A 12 -2.54 21.87 -1.51
N ASP A 13 -2.98 21.73 -2.76
CA ASP A 13 -3.25 20.44 -3.42
C ASP A 13 -1.95 19.65 -3.72
N MET A 14 -0.93 20.32 -4.26
CA MET A 14 0.41 19.72 -4.46
C MET A 14 1.04 19.22 -3.16
N THR A 15 0.84 19.95 -2.06
CA THR A 15 1.33 19.55 -0.73
C THR A 15 0.56 18.33 -0.19
N GLN A 16 -0.75 18.26 -0.39
CA GLN A 16 -1.55 17.12 0.06
C GLN A 16 -1.28 15.84 -0.74
N GLN A 17 -1.05 15.96 -2.05
CA GLN A 17 -0.81 14.81 -2.92
C GLN A 17 0.56 14.18 -2.66
N SER A 18 1.59 15.00 -2.43
CA SER A 18 2.92 14.52 -2.03
C SER A 18 2.93 13.85 -0.65
N VAL A 19 2.18 14.38 0.32
CA VAL A 19 2.02 13.74 1.64
C VAL A 19 1.33 12.37 1.53
N LYS A 20 0.26 12.25 0.74
CA LYS A 20 -0.41 10.95 0.51
C LYS A 20 0.52 9.93 -0.14
N ALA A 21 1.30 10.34 -1.13
CA ALA A 21 2.25 9.46 -1.79
C ALA A 21 3.34 8.96 -0.82
N ASN A 22 3.87 9.84 0.03
CA ASN A 22 4.85 9.46 1.06
C ASN A 22 4.26 8.45 2.06
N LEU A 23 3.05 8.70 2.58
CA LEU A 23 2.38 7.78 3.51
C LEU A 23 2.15 6.39 2.90
N GLN A 24 1.81 6.34 1.60
CA GLN A 24 1.67 5.07 0.89
C GLN A 24 2.99 4.33 0.77
N GLN A 25 4.07 5.05 0.46
CA GLN A 25 5.41 4.47 0.38
C GLN A 25 5.85 3.92 1.73
N GLU A 26 5.69 4.69 2.81
CA GLU A 26 6.01 4.24 4.17
C GLU A 26 5.23 2.98 4.57
N MET A 27 3.94 2.92 4.19
CA MET A 27 3.11 1.74 4.43
C MET A 27 3.63 0.52 3.65
N LEU A 28 4.01 0.68 2.38
CA LEU A 28 4.60 -0.37 1.56
C LEU A 28 5.93 -0.86 2.13
N ASP A 29 6.83 0.05 2.50
CA ASP A 29 8.13 -0.28 3.08
C ASP A 29 7.98 -1.08 4.39
N ARG A 30 7.02 -0.70 5.23
CA ARG A 30 6.69 -1.47 6.45
C ARG A 30 6.15 -2.85 6.11
N CYS A 31 5.22 -2.91 5.16
CA CYS A 31 4.58 -4.13 4.70
C CYS A 31 5.57 -5.16 4.15
N GLU A 32 6.56 -4.71 3.38
CA GLU A 32 7.66 -5.56 2.88
C GLU A 32 8.52 -6.13 4.01
N LYS A 33 8.85 -5.31 5.01
CA LYS A 33 9.62 -5.77 6.19
C LYS A 33 8.84 -6.81 7.01
N GLU A 34 7.54 -6.61 7.19
CA GLU A 34 6.68 -7.58 7.90
C GLU A 34 6.55 -8.89 7.12
N LEU A 35 6.46 -8.81 5.79
CA LEU A 35 6.46 -9.98 4.92
C LEU A 35 7.80 -10.74 4.98
N ASP A 36 8.93 -10.02 5.03
CA ASP A 36 10.25 -10.63 5.19
C ASP A 36 10.38 -11.36 6.54
N ALA A 37 9.90 -10.74 7.63
CA ALA A 37 9.88 -11.37 8.96
C ALA A 37 9.08 -12.69 8.99
N LEU A 38 8.01 -12.80 8.20
CA LEU A 38 7.25 -14.05 8.08
C LEU A 38 8.08 -15.21 7.53
N LYS A 39 9.16 -14.98 6.76
CA LYS A 39 10.05 -16.05 6.29
C LYS A 39 10.62 -16.87 7.45
N THR A 40 10.89 -16.20 8.57
CA THR A 40 11.45 -16.82 9.78
C THR A 40 10.35 -17.31 10.71
N VAL A 41 9.33 -16.48 10.94
CA VAL A 41 8.30 -16.75 11.96
C VAL A 41 7.28 -17.79 11.50
N SER A 42 6.92 -17.79 10.21
CA SER A 42 5.92 -18.69 9.65
C SER A 42 6.07 -18.82 8.12
N PRO A 43 6.93 -19.74 7.64
CA PRO A 43 7.23 -19.90 6.20
C PRO A 43 5.99 -20.20 5.32
N GLU A 44 5.01 -20.90 5.87
CA GLU A 44 3.73 -21.17 5.17
C GLU A 44 2.96 -19.87 4.93
N ASN A 45 2.75 -19.07 5.98
CA ASN A 45 2.10 -17.78 5.89
C ASN A 45 2.85 -16.81 4.97
N TYR A 46 4.19 -16.83 5.01
CA TYR A 46 5.02 -16.08 4.05
C TYR A 46 4.66 -16.42 2.61
N ARG A 47 4.61 -17.71 2.24
CA ARG A 47 4.30 -18.11 0.85
C ARG A 47 2.95 -17.60 0.40
N SER A 48 1.91 -17.77 1.22
CA SER A 48 0.56 -17.30 0.88
C SER A 48 0.50 -15.77 0.73
N ARG A 49 1.13 -15.04 1.65
CA ARG A 49 1.14 -13.57 1.64
C ARG A 49 2.02 -12.98 0.54
N MET A 50 3.12 -13.63 0.19
CA MET A 50 4.02 -13.21 -0.88
C MET A 50 3.34 -13.28 -2.25
N THR A 51 2.53 -14.32 -2.50
CA THR A 51 1.72 -14.39 -3.73
C THR A 51 0.77 -13.20 -3.83
N ALA A 52 -0.03 -12.93 -2.78
CA ALA A 52 -0.96 -11.80 -2.78
C ALA A 52 -0.28 -10.43 -2.93
N PHE A 53 0.89 -10.26 -2.30
CA PHE A 53 1.70 -9.04 -2.43
C PHE A 53 2.25 -8.89 -3.85
N SER A 54 2.76 -9.97 -4.45
CA SER A 54 3.32 -9.95 -5.81
C SER A 54 2.24 -9.65 -6.86
N GLU A 55 1.03 -10.19 -6.70
CA GLU A 55 -0.12 -9.90 -7.56
C GLU A 55 -0.52 -8.42 -7.49
N LEU A 56 -0.50 -7.81 -6.29
CA LEU A 56 -0.74 -6.38 -6.11
C LEU A 56 0.30 -5.55 -6.89
N MET A 57 1.59 -5.86 -6.73
CA MET A 57 2.67 -5.11 -7.38
C MET A 57 2.62 -5.26 -8.91
N ALA A 58 2.30 -6.47 -9.42
CA ALA A 58 2.12 -6.71 -10.84
C ALA A 58 0.94 -5.91 -11.41
N ALA A 59 -0.17 -5.82 -10.68
CA ALA A 59 -1.32 -5.00 -11.06
C ALA A 59 -0.97 -3.49 -11.03
N ALA A 60 -0.15 -3.05 -10.06
CA ALA A 60 0.32 -1.67 -9.96
C ALA A 60 1.13 -1.26 -11.20
N ASN A 61 2.05 -2.13 -11.64
CA ASN A 61 2.89 -1.84 -12.81
C ASN A 61 2.08 -1.77 -14.11
N GLN A 62 1.11 -2.67 -14.28
CA GLN A 62 0.19 -2.64 -15.42
C GLN A 62 -0.66 -1.36 -15.43
N TYR A 63 -1.20 -0.99 -14.27
CA TYR A 63 -1.97 0.25 -14.13
C TYR A 63 -1.13 1.49 -14.41
N ALA A 64 0.08 1.58 -13.85
CA ALA A 64 0.98 2.71 -14.06
C ALA A 64 1.30 2.94 -15.54
N THR A 65 1.32 1.88 -16.35
CA THR A 65 1.57 1.96 -17.79
C THR A 65 0.43 2.63 -18.55
N ILE A 66 -0.83 2.34 -18.20
CA ILE A 66 -2.01 2.81 -18.94
C ILE A 66 -2.69 4.04 -18.31
N ARG A 67 -2.32 4.39 -17.07
CA ARG A 67 -2.93 5.49 -16.29
C ARG A 67 -2.92 6.83 -17.02
N ASN A 68 -1.85 7.11 -17.78
CA ASN A 68 -1.72 8.38 -18.51
C ASN A 68 -2.55 8.43 -19.81
N GLU A 69 -3.11 7.30 -20.24
CA GLU A 69 -3.95 7.19 -21.44
C GLU A 69 -5.44 7.34 -21.12
N MET A 70 -5.80 7.40 -19.84
CA MET A 70 -7.18 7.44 -19.34
C MET A 70 -7.62 8.87 -18.97
N ASP A 71 -8.93 9.09 -18.95
CA ASP A 71 -9.51 10.33 -18.42
C ASP A 71 -9.31 10.46 -16.90
N GLU A 72 -9.36 11.70 -16.40
CA GLU A 72 -9.10 12.03 -14.99
C GLU A 72 -10.01 11.27 -14.01
N ARG A 73 -11.29 11.07 -14.36
CA ARG A 73 -12.25 10.36 -13.51
C ARG A 73 -11.87 8.89 -13.38
N THR A 74 -11.52 8.25 -14.50
CA THR A 74 -11.06 6.86 -14.51
C THR A 74 -9.76 6.71 -13.73
N THR A 75 -8.79 7.62 -13.95
CA THR A 75 -7.53 7.65 -13.21
C THR A 75 -7.75 7.75 -11.70
N SER A 76 -8.52 8.74 -11.23
CA SER A 76 -8.80 8.95 -9.81
C SER A 76 -9.50 7.74 -9.16
N THR A 77 -10.42 7.09 -9.89
CA THR A 77 -11.15 5.91 -9.40
C THR A 77 -10.22 4.71 -9.22
N VAL A 78 -9.35 4.44 -10.21
CA VAL A 78 -8.43 3.32 -10.15
C VAL A 78 -7.30 3.57 -9.16
N ASP A 79 -6.83 4.82 -9.03
CA ASP A 79 -5.91 5.23 -7.97
C ASP A 79 -6.49 4.85 -6.62
N ALA A 80 -7.71 5.30 -6.29
CA ALA A 80 -8.39 5.00 -5.03
C ALA A 80 -8.52 3.50 -4.77
N LEU A 81 -8.88 2.72 -5.80
CA LEU A 81 -8.96 1.27 -5.73
C LEU A 81 -7.59 0.64 -5.40
N TYR A 82 -6.52 1.13 -6.01
CA TYR A 82 -5.17 0.68 -5.73
C TYR A 82 -4.78 0.98 -4.28
N GLN A 83 -5.00 2.21 -3.80
CA GLN A 83 -4.69 2.58 -2.40
C GLN A 83 -5.39 1.66 -1.41
N TYR A 84 -6.68 1.37 -1.64
CA TYR A 84 -7.46 0.45 -0.82
C TYR A 84 -6.90 -0.96 -0.82
N ARG A 85 -6.58 -1.51 -2.00
CA ARG A 85 -6.04 -2.87 -2.12
C ARG A 85 -4.70 -3.01 -1.40
N THR A 86 -3.80 -2.04 -1.59
CA THR A 86 -2.52 -1.99 -0.88
C THR A 86 -2.72 -1.98 0.63
N SER A 87 -3.58 -1.07 1.13
CA SER A 87 -3.87 -0.96 2.56
C SER A 87 -4.42 -2.28 3.13
N ARG A 88 -5.34 -2.92 2.42
CA ARG A 88 -5.96 -4.19 2.84
C ARG A 88 -4.95 -5.34 2.90
N ILE A 89 -4.11 -5.47 1.88
CA ILE A 89 -3.10 -6.54 1.82
C ILE A 89 -2.07 -6.35 2.94
N CYS A 90 -1.58 -5.12 3.13
CA CYS A 90 -0.58 -4.83 4.15
C CYS A 90 -1.11 -4.97 5.57
N ALA A 91 -2.36 -4.57 5.83
CA ALA A 91 -3.01 -4.86 7.11
C ALA A 91 -3.12 -6.37 7.37
N GLY A 92 -3.44 -7.16 6.33
CA GLY A 92 -3.51 -8.63 6.42
C GLY A 92 -2.16 -9.30 6.70
N ILE A 93 -1.06 -8.76 6.15
CA ILE A 93 0.30 -9.21 6.44
C ILE A 93 0.66 -8.91 7.90
N SER A 94 0.45 -7.66 8.34
CA SER A 94 0.73 -7.24 9.71
C SER A 94 -0.02 -8.09 10.74
N TRP A 95 -1.31 -8.34 10.51
CA TRP A 95 -2.11 -9.19 11.39
C TRP A 95 -1.60 -10.64 11.47
N ILE A 96 -1.25 -11.25 10.33
CA ILE A 96 -0.72 -12.62 10.33
C ILE A 96 0.62 -12.71 11.04
N LEU A 97 1.51 -11.72 10.84
CA LEU A 97 2.78 -11.67 11.54
C LEU A 97 2.56 -11.60 13.06
N LEU A 98 1.71 -10.68 13.52
CA LEU A 98 1.39 -10.53 14.94
C LEU A 98 0.78 -11.81 15.53
N LYS A 99 -0.15 -12.44 14.80
CA LYS A 99 -0.74 -13.72 15.21
C LYS A 99 0.31 -14.81 15.35
N ALA A 100 1.16 -15.00 14.34
CA ALA A 100 2.20 -16.02 14.36
C ALA A 100 3.24 -15.77 15.47
N LEU A 101 3.60 -14.50 15.73
CA LEU A 101 4.46 -14.13 16.85
C LEU A 101 3.82 -14.46 18.20
N SER A 102 2.53 -14.17 18.38
CA SER A 102 1.78 -14.51 19.62
C SER A 102 1.77 -16.02 19.84
N GLU A 103 1.42 -16.80 18.82
CA GLU A 103 1.34 -18.27 18.91
C GLU A 103 2.71 -18.90 19.22
N ASN A 104 3.77 -18.40 18.59
CA ASN A 104 5.14 -18.87 18.86
C ASN A 104 5.62 -18.49 20.28
N GLY A 105 5.23 -17.31 20.78
CA GLY A 105 5.58 -16.86 22.14
C GLY A 105 4.77 -17.56 23.24
N GLU A 106 3.53 -17.94 22.96
CA GLU A 106 2.64 -18.66 23.88
C GLU A 106 2.94 -20.16 23.96
N GLY A 107 3.46 -20.77 22.88
CA GLY A 107 3.86 -22.18 22.85
C GLY A 107 5.19 -22.51 23.56
N HIS A 108 5.92 -21.50 24.04
CA HIS A 108 7.18 -21.64 24.78
C HIS A 108 7.04 -21.49 26.31
N ARG A 109 5.81 -21.59 26.85
CA ARG A 109 5.56 -21.60 28.30
C ARG A 109 5.17 -22.99 28.79
#